data_AF-X1TBL5-F1
#
_entry.id   AF-X1TBL5-F1
#
_cell.length_a   1.000
_cell.length_b   1.000
_cell.length_c   1.000
_cell.angle_alpha   90.00
_cell.angle_beta   90.00
_cell.angle_gamma   90.00
#
_symmetry.space_group_name_H-M   'P 1'
#
loop_
_entity.id
_entity.type
_entity.pdbx_description
1 polymer ?
#
loop_
_entity_poly.entity_id
_entity_poly.type
_entity_poly.pdbx_seq_one_letter_code
_entity_poly.pdbx_strand_id
1 'polypeptide(L)'
;DMDTTNFKYEWLIEDNRFRQESVDYCFRGIGDYIIQLNVIDMISGEVMFNEATYELNIVNIEQVYITSPDTIYVNETIALDGNRTSLDNFQIDRFYWDMGDLTWVSDSTVTHTWHKPGNYKR
;
A
#
# COMPACT_ATOMS: atom_id res chain seq x y z
N ASP A 1 21.73 38.90 7.81
CA ASP A 1 21.20 38.24 6.61
C ASP A 1 22.33 37.42 5.99
N MET A 2 22.39 36.15 6.37
CA MET A 2 23.25 35.08 5.82
C MET A 2 22.88 33.81 6.59
N ASP A 3 21.66 33.31 6.36
CA ASP A 3 21.28 31.96 6.81
C ASP A 3 21.59 31.00 5.66
N THR A 4 22.86 30.93 5.28
CA THR A 4 23.36 29.85 4.43
C THR A 4 23.61 28.67 5.34
N THR A 5 22.68 27.73 5.40
CA THR A 5 22.87 26.46 6.11
C THR A 5 24.15 25.81 5.58
N ASN A 6 25.19 25.71 6.40
CA ASN A 6 26.49 25.13 6.04
C ASN A 6 26.47 23.59 6.02
N PHE A 7 25.27 22.99 6.00
CA PHE A 7 25.06 21.56 6.06
C PHE A 7 24.31 21.09 4.82
N LYS A 8 24.66 19.89 4.35
CA LYS A 8 23.85 19.12 3.40
C LYS A 8 23.38 17.84 4.06
N TYR A 9 22.23 17.37 3.60
CA TYR A 9 21.62 16.13 4.07
C TYR A 9 21.86 15.02 3.05
N GLU A 10 22.19 13.83 3.54
CA GLU A 10 22.28 12.62 2.73
C GLU A 10 21.39 11.53 3.34
N TRP A 11 20.34 11.16 2.62
CA TRP A 11 19.40 10.11 3.00
C TRP A 11 19.88 8.77 2.46
N LEU A 12 19.85 7.73 3.29
CA LEU A 12 20.03 6.34 2.87
C LEU A 12 18.70 5.59 3.02
N ILE A 13 18.14 5.11 1.90
CA ILE A 13 16.85 4.41 1.82
C ILE A 13 17.01 3.19 0.91
N GLU A 14 16.79 1.98 1.42
CA GLU A 14 16.91 0.71 0.65
C GLU A 14 18.19 0.65 -0.22
N ASP A 15 19.35 0.92 0.38
CA ASP A 15 20.68 1.01 -0.26
C ASP A 15 20.90 2.22 -1.20
N ASN A 16 19.89 3.04 -1.45
CA ASN A 16 20.00 4.23 -2.29
C ASN A 16 20.39 5.46 -1.46
N ARG A 17 21.29 6.28 -2.01
CA ARG A 17 21.72 7.54 -1.40
C ARG A 17 21.15 8.74 -2.13
N PHE A 18 20.60 9.70 -1.40
CA PHE A 18 20.02 10.92 -1.94
C PHE A 18 20.55 12.15 -1.21
N ARG A 19 21.12 13.12 -1.93
CA ARG A 19 21.68 14.35 -1.36
C ARG A 19 20.77 15.54 -1.62
N GLN A 20 19.71 15.66 -0.83
CA GLN A 20 18.65 16.67 -0.94
C GLN A 20 18.14 17.00 0.45
N GLU A 21 17.55 18.20 0.64
CA GLU A 21 16.93 18.57 1.93
C GLU A 21 15.74 17.65 2.28
N SER A 22 15.01 17.19 1.27
CA SER A 22 13.93 16.20 1.39
C SER A 22 13.95 15.24 0.20
N VAL A 23 13.32 14.07 0.37
CA VAL A 23 13.23 13.02 -0.66
C VAL A 23 11.82 12.47 -0.67
N ASP A 24 11.17 12.53 -1.83
CA ASP A 24 9.96 11.73 -2.11
C ASP A 24 10.39 10.33 -2.56
N TYR A 25 9.92 9.31 -1.87
CA TYR A 25 10.32 7.93 -2.13
C TYR A 25 9.10 6.99 -2.15
N CYS A 26 9.02 6.13 -3.16
CA CYS A 26 7.97 5.13 -3.31
C CYS A 26 8.53 3.74 -2.98
N PHE A 27 8.16 3.22 -1.81
CA PHE A 27 8.57 1.88 -1.37
C PHE A 27 7.89 0.79 -2.21
N ARG A 28 8.58 -0.33 -2.39
CA ARG A 28 8.12 -1.42 -3.28
C ARG A 28 6.85 -2.13 -2.79
N GLY A 29 6.51 -2.00 -1.51
CA GLY A 29 5.30 -2.58 -0.96
C GLY A 29 5.38 -2.74 0.55
N ILE A 30 4.76 -3.82 1.03
CA ILE A 30 4.84 -4.20 2.43
C ILE A 30 6.27 -4.59 2.82
N GLY A 31 6.66 -4.24 4.04
CA GLY A 31 7.99 -4.56 4.56
C GLY A 31 8.42 -3.64 5.69
N ASP A 32 9.53 -4.01 6.31
CA ASP A 32 10.25 -3.20 7.28
C ASP A 32 11.39 -2.45 6.58
N TYR A 33 11.40 -1.13 6.74
CA TYR A 33 12.37 -0.24 6.10
C TYR A 33 13.11 0.56 7.15
N ILE A 34 14.42 0.75 6.92
CA ILE A 34 15.25 1.63 7.74
C ILE A 34 15.66 2.80 6.86
N ILE A 35 15.33 4.00 7.31
CA ILE A 35 15.73 5.27 6.69
C ILE A 35 16.79 5.89 7.58
N GLN A 36 17.95 6.22 7.03
CA GLN A 36 19.03 6.88 7.77
C GLN A 36 19.34 8.24 7.19
N LEU A 37 19.67 9.19 8.06
CA LEU A 37 20.10 10.53 7.70
C LEU A 37 21.55 10.73 8.12
N ASN A 38 22.41 11.04 7.16
CA ASN A 38 23.73 11.60 7.40
C ASN A 38 23.69 13.12 7.18
N VAL A 39 24.54 13.84 7.89
CA VAL A 39 24.73 15.29 7.72
C VAL A 39 26.15 15.56 7.27
N ILE A 40 26.31 16.41 6.27
CA ILE A 40 27.60 16.75 5.66
C ILE A 40 27.89 18.22 5.97
N ASP A 41 28.98 18.48 6.68
CA ASP A 41 29.48 19.84 6.89
C ASP A 41 30.18 20.31 5.60
N MET A 42 29.69 21.40 5.00
CA MET A 42 30.18 21.93 3.74
C MET A 42 31.48 22.73 3.86
N ILE A 43 31.87 23.12 5.09
CA ILE A 43 33.11 23.84 5.39
C ILE A 43 34.25 22.84 5.57
N SER A 44 34.06 21.84 6.43
CA SER A 44 35.10 20.85 6.73
C SER A 44 35.11 19.67 5.74
N GLY A 45 33.99 19.40 5.07
CA GLY A 45 33.77 18.21 4.25
C GLY A 45 33.51 16.95 5.08
N GLU A 46 33.39 17.06 6.40
CA GLU A 46 33.11 15.94 7.29
C GLU A 46 31.70 15.39 7.09
N VAL A 47 31.56 14.07 7.15
CA VAL A 47 30.28 13.39 7.14
C VAL A 47 30.00 12.86 8.54
N MET A 48 28.95 13.43 9.15
CA MET A 48 28.35 12.94 10.38
C MET A 48 27.35 11.84 10.01
N PHE A 49 27.71 10.60 10.33
CA PHE A 49 26.96 9.42 9.90
C PHE A 49 25.84 9.06 10.88
N ASN A 50 24.67 8.73 10.34
CA ASN A 50 23.51 8.22 11.06
C ASN A 50 23.05 9.12 12.22
N GLU A 51 22.99 10.42 11.96
CA GLU A 51 22.48 11.44 12.89
C GLU A 51 21.01 11.19 13.26
N ALA A 52 20.25 10.56 12.36
CA ALA A 52 18.91 10.06 12.65
C ALA A 52 18.63 8.73 11.93
N THR A 53 17.84 7.88 12.59
CA THR A 53 17.27 6.65 12.01
C THR A 53 15.75 6.69 12.17
N TYR A 54 15.03 6.25 11.15
CA TYR A 54 13.59 6.03 11.20
C TYR A 54 13.26 4.63 10.71
N GLU A 55 12.59 3.86 11.55
CA GLU A 55 12.07 2.54 11.23
C GLU A 55 10.63 2.68 10.72
N LEU A 56 10.41 2.30 9.46
CA LEU A 56 9.12 2.36 8.80
C LEU A 56 8.62 0.94 8.55
N ASN A 57 7.53 0.56 9.22
CA ASN A 57 6.82 -0.67 8.95
C ASN A 57 5.64 -0.37 8.02
N ILE A 58 5.70 -0.90 6.79
CA ILE A 58 4.58 -0.85 5.83
C ILE A 58 3.86 -2.18 5.88
N VAL A 59 2.63 -2.16 6.36
CA VAL A 59 1.74 -3.32 6.40
C VAL A 59 0.56 -3.14 5.46
N ASN A 60 -0.13 -4.24 5.17
CA ASN A 60 -1.44 -4.13 4.56
C ASN A 60 -2.38 -3.40 5.51
N ILE A 61 -3.28 -2.61 4.94
CA ILE A 61 -4.40 -2.06 5.69
C ILE A 61 -5.32 -3.21 6.13
N GLU A 62 -5.62 -3.25 7.42
CA GLU A 62 -6.55 -4.23 7.99
C GLU A 62 -7.98 -3.92 7.54
N GLN A 63 -8.46 -4.63 6.52
CA GLN A 63 -9.81 -4.50 5.99
C GLN A 63 -10.23 -5.70 5.15
N VAL A 64 -11.55 -5.86 5.00
CA VAL A 64 -12.15 -6.67 3.95
C VAL A 64 -11.94 -5.99 2.61
N TYR A 65 -11.53 -6.76 1.61
CA TYR A 65 -11.29 -6.26 0.26
C TYR A 65 -11.97 -7.16 -0.76
N ILE A 66 -12.81 -6.56 -1.60
CA ILE A 66 -13.43 -7.21 -2.74
C ILE A 66 -12.82 -6.65 -4.02
N THR A 67 -12.24 -7.52 -4.83
CA THR A 67 -11.82 -7.20 -6.19
C THR A 67 -13.00 -7.45 -7.12
N SER A 68 -13.53 -6.37 -7.69
CA SER A 68 -14.65 -6.42 -8.63
C SER A 68 -14.57 -5.24 -9.61
N PRO A 69 -15.09 -5.38 -10.85
CA PRO A 69 -15.31 -4.22 -11.70
C PRO A 69 -16.38 -3.29 -11.10
N ASP A 70 -16.24 -1.98 -11.32
CA ASP A 70 -17.21 -1.00 -10.83
C ASP A 70 -18.51 -0.99 -11.66
N THR A 71 -18.46 -1.43 -12.92
CA THR A 71 -19.60 -1.50 -13.83
C THR A 71 -19.35 -2.58 -14.87
N ILE A 72 -20.43 -3.30 -15.24
CA ILE A 72 -20.40 -4.41 -16.19
C ILE A 72 -21.63 -4.32 -17.11
N TYR A 73 -21.62 -5.07 -18.21
CA TYR A 73 -22.83 -5.24 -19.02
C TYR A 73 -23.73 -6.35 -18.46
N VAL A 74 -25.04 -6.22 -18.68
CA VAL A 74 -25.98 -7.31 -18.41
C VAL A 74 -25.62 -8.52 -19.27
N ASN A 75 -25.75 -9.72 -18.71
CA ASN A 75 -25.35 -11.01 -19.30
C ASN A 75 -23.83 -11.21 -19.46
N GLU A 76 -23.01 -10.34 -18.90
CA GLU A 76 -21.57 -10.57 -18.78
C GLU A 76 -21.28 -11.49 -17.58
N THR A 77 -20.36 -12.45 -17.74
CA THR A 77 -19.84 -13.25 -16.62
C THR A 77 -18.56 -12.61 -16.12
N ILE A 78 -18.56 -12.23 -14.85
CA ILE A 78 -17.40 -11.62 -14.18
C ILE A 78 -16.98 -12.44 -12.98
N ALA A 79 -15.71 -12.28 -12.59
CA ALA A 79 -15.17 -12.83 -11.35
C ALA A 79 -15.18 -11.77 -10.25
N LEU A 80 -15.53 -12.21 -9.04
CA LEU A 80 -15.39 -11.47 -7.79
C LEU A 80 -14.37 -12.21 -6.92
N ASP A 81 -13.47 -11.47 -6.28
CA ASP A 81 -12.39 -12.08 -5.49
C ASP A 81 -12.22 -11.40 -4.14
N GLY A 82 -12.37 -12.16 -3.06
CA GLY A 82 -12.20 -11.73 -1.67
C GLY A 82 -10.80 -11.97 -1.09
N ASN A 83 -9.90 -12.61 -1.83
CA ASN A 83 -8.58 -13.06 -1.32
C ASN A 83 -7.62 -11.94 -0.92
N ARG A 84 -7.88 -10.70 -1.33
CA ARG A 84 -7.09 -9.52 -0.93
C ARG A 84 -7.50 -8.97 0.44
N THR A 85 -8.50 -9.56 1.08
CA THR A 85 -8.87 -9.24 2.47
C THR A 85 -7.68 -9.49 3.38
N SER A 86 -7.32 -8.48 4.17
CA SER A 86 -6.27 -8.56 5.19
C SER A 86 -6.93 -8.29 6.54
N LEU A 87 -7.09 -9.33 7.35
CA LEU A 87 -7.62 -9.21 8.71
C LEU A 87 -6.57 -9.78 9.65
N ASP A 88 -5.72 -8.91 10.15
CA ASP A 88 -4.61 -9.29 11.02
C ASP A 88 -5.17 -10.00 12.26
N ASN A 89 -4.53 -11.10 12.68
CA ASN A 89 -4.98 -11.97 13.77
C ASN A 89 -6.24 -12.80 13.52
N PHE A 90 -6.84 -12.75 12.33
CA PHE A 90 -7.96 -13.61 11.95
C PHE A 90 -7.54 -14.64 10.89
N GLN A 91 -8.03 -15.88 11.04
CA GLN A 91 -8.06 -16.84 9.95
C GLN A 91 -9.45 -16.82 9.33
N ILE A 92 -9.52 -16.56 8.03
CA ILE A 92 -10.79 -16.53 7.30
C ILE A 92 -11.28 -17.97 7.14
N ASP A 93 -12.37 -18.32 7.82
CA ASP A 93 -12.99 -19.65 7.72
C ASP A 93 -13.76 -19.81 6.40
N ARG A 94 -14.50 -18.76 5.99
CA ARG A 94 -15.33 -18.82 4.78
C ARG A 94 -15.70 -17.45 4.23
N PHE A 95 -15.96 -17.42 2.92
CA PHE A 95 -16.55 -16.30 2.20
C PHE A 95 -18.00 -16.61 1.82
N TYR A 96 -18.88 -15.62 1.97
CA TYR A 96 -20.28 -15.67 1.58
C TYR A 96 -20.62 -14.42 0.78
N TRP A 97 -21.33 -14.60 -0.33
CA TRP A 97 -21.71 -13.52 -1.23
C TRP A 97 -23.22 -13.48 -1.40
N ASP A 98 -23.80 -12.31 -1.18
CA ASP A 98 -25.15 -11.96 -1.64
C ASP A 98 -25.03 -11.22 -2.97
N MET A 99 -25.52 -11.80 -4.06
CA MET A 99 -25.44 -11.18 -5.38
C MET A 99 -26.52 -10.11 -5.60
N GLY A 100 -27.46 -9.96 -4.65
CA GLY A 100 -28.54 -8.99 -4.73
C GLY A 100 -29.63 -9.33 -5.76
N ASP A 101 -29.56 -10.52 -6.38
CA ASP A 101 -30.53 -11.04 -7.34
C ASP A 101 -31.18 -12.35 -6.89
N LEU A 102 -31.21 -12.57 -5.57
CA LEU A 102 -31.66 -13.79 -4.88
C LEU A 102 -30.68 -14.97 -5.03
N THR A 103 -29.51 -14.77 -5.61
CA THR A 103 -28.43 -15.77 -5.67
C THR A 103 -27.45 -15.59 -4.51
N TRP A 104 -27.07 -16.72 -3.91
CA TRP A 104 -26.06 -16.79 -2.85
C TRP A 104 -25.00 -17.81 -3.23
N VAL A 105 -23.73 -17.46 -3.02
CA VAL A 105 -22.61 -18.36 -3.28
C VAL A 105 -21.57 -18.28 -2.16
N SER A 106 -20.76 -19.33 -2.02
CA SER A 106 -19.73 -19.41 -1.00
C SER A 106 -18.44 -19.99 -1.58
N ASP A 107 -17.50 -19.11 -1.90
CA ASP A 107 -16.12 -19.42 -2.27
C ASP A 107 -15.28 -18.13 -2.14
N SER A 108 -13.96 -18.21 -2.00
CA SER A 108 -13.09 -17.02 -1.95
C SER A 108 -13.06 -16.26 -3.28
N THR A 109 -13.27 -16.98 -4.38
CA THR A 109 -13.37 -16.43 -5.73
C THR A 109 -14.60 -17.04 -6.41
N VAL A 110 -15.50 -16.19 -6.88
CA VAL A 110 -16.77 -16.63 -7.48
C VAL A 110 -17.00 -15.95 -8.82
N THR A 111 -17.72 -16.61 -9.72
CA THR A 111 -18.20 -15.99 -10.96
C THR A 111 -19.70 -15.78 -10.90
N HIS A 112 -20.18 -14.65 -11.40
CA HIS A 112 -21.62 -14.36 -11.45
C HIS A 112 -22.01 -13.60 -12.71
N THR A 113 -23.29 -13.71 -13.07
CA THR A 113 -23.89 -13.00 -14.20
C THR A 113 -25.23 -12.41 -13.79
N TRP A 114 -25.36 -11.09 -13.91
CA TRP A 114 -26.63 -10.41 -13.70
C TRP A 114 -27.40 -10.30 -15.01
N HIS A 115 -28.66 -10.73 -14.98
CA HIS A 115 -29.57 -10.71 -16.13
C HIS A 115 -30.50 -9.48 -16.17
N LYS A 116 -30.43 -8.63 -15.14
CA LYS A 116 -31.22 -7.41 -15.05
C LYS A 116 -30.29 -6.22 -14.79
N PRO A 117 -30.53 -5.06 -15.43
CA PRO A 117 -29.81 -3.84 -15.09
C PRO A 117 -30.18 -3.39 -13.67
N GLY A 118 -29.22 -2.83 -12.94
CA GLY A 118 -29.44 -2.34 -11.59
C GLY A 118 -28.15 -1.94 -10.89
N ASN A 119 -28.30 -1.36 -9.70
CA ASN A 119 -27.19 -1.13 -8.78
C ASN A 119 -27.18 -2.26 -7.75
N TYR A 120 -26.14 -3.08 -7.78
CA TYR A 120 -25.93 -4.18 -6.83
C TYR A 120 -24.87 -3.75 -5.82
N LYS A 121 -25.09 -4.08 -4.54
CA LYS A 121 -24.15 -3.71 -3.47
C LYS A 121 -22.99 -4.70 -3.45
N ARG A 122 -21.79 -4.15 -3.28
CA ARG A 122 -20.58 -4.89 -2.90
C ARG A 122 -20.52 -5.05 -1.38
#